data_AF-A0A1Y5GIT2-F1
#
_entry.id   AF-A0A1Y5GIT2-F1
#
_cell.length_a   1.000
_cell.length_b   1.000
_cell.length_c   1.000
_cell.angle_alpha   90.00
_cell.angle_beta   90.00
_cell.angle_gamma   90.00
#
_symmetry.space_group_name_H-M   'P 1'
#
loop_
_entity.id
_entity.type
_entity.pdbx_description
1 polymer ?
#
loop_
_entity_poly.entity_id
_entity_poly.type
_entity_poly.pdbx_seq_one_letter_code
_entity_poly.pdbx_strand_id
1 'polypeptide(L)'
;MKRSPFIISALLPTMFLVGCGGEVETQRATADSPDLTGLWRMNLDSAQGSLRADSNISFTLEETANGLVMTECAGRTSGILDRENDSISGLPVSPFTIEDNDTLSATDDLGVANASKMDLSARFDMGSVTLSASELGNLRFSDLCVLSSSASVIGVTTQDKIAGTTLYNGEPLLVEVTVNGNIRKGTYGLAREPGSGEASLRLQSQSLKAGLNRTELTLASGTLNITEDGVVWMKGDFDGIMPNGNSLSGTFEFEKP
;
A
#
# COMPACT_ATOMS: atom_id res chain seq x y z
N MET A 1 -49.50 51.29 15.20
CA MET A 1 -48.02 51.39 15.18
C MET A 1 -47.42 50.01 14.90
N LYS A 2 -46.51 49.92 13.90
CA LYS A 2 -45.59 48.82 13.50
C LYS A 2 -46.25 47.48 13.05
N ARG A 3 -46.41 47.17 11.76
CA ARG A 3 -45.46 46.72 10.70
C ARG A 3 -44.71 45.39 11.00
N SER A 4 -45.08 44.34 10.25
CA SER A 4 -44.34 43.11 9.84
C SER A 4 -42.95 43.47 9.24
N PRO A 5 -41.90 42.59 9.09
CA PRO A 5 -42.00 41.16 8.72
C PRO A 5 -40.92 40.16 9.23
N PHE A 6 -41.12 38.89 8.82
CA PHE A 6 -40.19 37.76 8.79
C PHE A 6 -38.70 38.13 8.65
N ILE A 7 -37.85 37.49 9.45
CA ILE A 7 -36.43 37.26 9.14
C ILE A 7 -36.10 35.80 9.41
N ILE A 8 -35.73 35.12 8.33
CA ILE A 8 -35.01 33.85 8.27
C ILE A 8 -33.61 34.10 8.84
N SER A 9 -33.23 33.36 9.89
CA SER A 9 -31.83 33.18 10.28
C SER A 9 -31.54 31.69 10.14
N ALA A 10 -31.28 31.21 8.93
CA ALA A 10 -29.93 31.11 8.35
C ALA A 10 -28.98 30.33 9.29
N LEU A 11 -28.87 29.04 8.97
CA LEU A 11 -27.73 28.18 9.28
C LEU A 11 -26.42 28.96 9.18
N LEU A 12 -25.66 28.97 10.27
CA LEU A 12 -24.24 29.26 10.23
C LEU A 12 -23.51 27.93 10.40
N PRO A 13 -22.92 27.37 9.32
CA PRO A 13 -21.87 26.38 9.47
C PRO A 13 -20.69 27.11 10.10
N THR A 14 -20.13 26.51 11.16
CA THR A 14 -18.82 26.88 11.68
C THR A 14 -17.80 26.74 10.56
N MET A 15 -17.55 27.86 9.88
CA MET A 15 -16.48 27.96 8.89
C MET A 15 -15.18 27.60 9.59
N PHE A 16 -14.56 26.57 9.04
CA PHE A 16 -13.14 26.29 9.17
C PHE A 16 -12.37 27.60 9.02
N LEU A 17 -11.59 27.92 10.05
CA LEU A 17 -10.51 28.89 9.97
C LEU A 17 -9.49 28.35 8.97
N VAL A 18 -9.56 28.85 7.74
CA VAL A 18 -8.53 28.68 6.72
C VAL A 18 -7.37 29.60 7.11
N GLY A 19 -6.41 29.04 7.85
CA GLY A 19 -5.14 29.67 8.19
C GLY A 19 -4.02 29.04 7.35
N CYS A 20 -3.29 29.90 6.63
CA CYS A 20 -1.97 29.74 6.04
C CYS A 20 -1.25 28.37 6.18
N GLY A 21 -0.99 27.75 5.02
CA GLY A 21 0.36 27.28 4.66
C GLY A 21 0.89 26.09 5.44
N GLY A 22 0.49 24.90 5.00
CA GLY A 22 1.01 23.62 5.46
C GLY A 22 -0.16 22.66 5.63
N GLU A 23 -0.69 22.15 4.53
CA GLU A 23 -1.46 20.90 4.62
C GLU A 23 -0.53 19.89 5.26
N VAL A 24 -0.79 19.56 6.52
CA VAL A 24 -0.15 18.42 7.16
C VAL A 24 -0.66 17.23 6.37
N GLU A 25 0.21 16.58 5.61
CA GLU A 25 -0.11 15.30 4.98
C GLU A 25 -0.56 14.36 6.10
N THR A 26 -1.84 14.01 6.09
CA THR A 26 -2.47 13.14 7.08
C THR A 26 -2.82 11.83 6.39
N GLN A 27 -2.57 10.71 7.07
CA GLN A 27 -2.98 9.41 6.57
C GLN A 27 -4.50 9.40 6.35
N ARG A 28 -4.93 8.72 5.29
CA ARG A 28 -6.34 8.56 4.97
C ARG A 28 -7.03 7.72 6.04
N ALA A 29 -8.18 8.19 6.48
CA ALA A 29 -9.05 7.49 7.41
C ALA A 29 -10.50 7.90 7.17
N THR A 30 -11.42 6.96 7.36
CA THR A 30 -12.86 7.22 7.37
C THR A 30 -13.43 7.05 8.77
N ALA A 31 -14.66 7.54 8.97
CA ALA A 31 -15.42 7.37 10.19
C ALA A 31 -16.92 7.39 9.86
N ASP A 32 -17.72 6.72 10.69
CA ASP A 32 -19.17 6.62 10.56
C ASP A 32 -19.62 6.10 9.19
N SER A 33 -18.86 5.17 8.60
CA SER A 33 -19.19 4.54 7.32
C SER A 33 -20.53 3.80 7.38
N PRO A 34 -21.32 3.81 6.29
CA PRO A 34 -22.61 3.13 6.24
C PRO A 34 -22.50 1.60 6.16
N ASP A 35 -21.40 1.08 5.62
CA ASP A 35 -21.16 -0.35 5.37
C ASP A 35 -19.65 -0.63 5.35
N LEU A 36 -19.24 -1.88 5.07
CA LEU A 36 -17.83 -2.29 5.03
C LEU A 36 -17.12 -1.98 3.69
N THR A 37 -17.82 -1.48 2.68
CA THR A 37 -17.24 -1.20 1.36
C THR A 37 -16.17 -0.12 1.49
N GLY A 38 -15.02 -0.35 0.85
CA GLY A 38 -13.92 0.62 0.87
C GLY A 38 -12.54 0.04 0.55
N LEU A 39 -11.55 0.92 0.58
CA LEU A 39 -10.14 0.59 0.65
C LEU A 39 -9.72 0.49 2.12
N TRP A 40 -9.04 -0.59 2.48
CA TRP A 40 -8.65 -0.91 3.85
C TRP A 40 -7.15 -1.11 3.94
N ARG A 41 -6.60 -0.80 5.12
CA ARG A 41 -5.22 -1.11 5.50
C ARG A 41 -5.22 -1.90 6.78
N MET A 42 -4.54 -3.04 6.76
CA MET A 42 -4.30 -3.88 7.92
C MET A 42 -2.84 -3.82 8.32
N ASN A 43 -2.59 -3.59 9.61
CA ASN A 43 -1.31 -3.81 10.26
C ASN A 43 -1.37 -5.14 11.00
N LEU A 44 -0.38 -6.00 10.78
CA LEU A 44 -0.13 -7.24 11.50
C LEU A 44 1.19 -7.10 12.27
N ASP A 45 1.11 -7.12 13.59
CA ASP A 45 2.26 -7.20 14.50
C ASP A 45 2.42 -8.65 14.99
N SER A 46 3.55 -9.25 14.62
CA SER A 46 3.96 -10.61 14.99
C SER A 46 5.23 -10.55 15.82
N ALA A 47 5.21 -11.11 17.03
CA ALA A 47 6.37 -11.19 17.91
C ALA A 47 6.67 -12.63 18.35
N GLN A 48 7.90 -13.08 18.13
CA GLN A 48 8.40 -14.37 18.63
C GLN A 48 9.77 -14.19 19.28
N GLY A 49 9.81 -14.21 20.62
CA GLY A 49 11.03 -13.98 21.38
C GLY A 49 11.60 -12.58 21.14
N SER A 50 12.80 -12.49 20.58
CA SER A 50 13.46 -11.22 20.22
C SER A 50 13.17 -10.76 18.79
N LEU A 51 12.47 -11.58 18.00
CA LEU A 51 12.06 -11.26 16.64
C LEU A 51 10.72 -10.54 16.68
N ARG A 52 10.63 -9.43 15.95
CA ARG A 52 9.36 -8.77 15.63
C ARG A 52 9.26 -8.58 14.13
N ALA A 53 8.07 -8.80 13.60
CA ALA A 53 7.74 -8.55 12.21
C ALA A 53 6.46 -7.73 12.17
N ASP A 54 6.52 -6.59 11.49
CA ASP A 54 5.38 -5.74 11.23
C ASP A 54 5.06 -5.88 9.74
N SER A 55 3.80 -6.13 9.39
CA SER A 55 3.36 -6.19 8.00
C SER A 55 2.14 -5.31 7.81
N ASN A 56 2.20 -4.44 6.81
CA ASN A 56 1.07 -3.62 6.42
C ASN A 56 0.56 -4.06 5.05
N ILE A 57 -0.70 -4.46 5.01
CA ILE A 57 -1.33 -5.04 3.84
C ILE A 57 -2.59 -4.24 3.55
N SER A 58 -2.74 -3.83 2.30
CA SER A 58 -3.96 -3.16 1.85
C SER A 58 -4.88 -4.13 1.13
N PHE A 59 -6.18 -3.90 1.18
CA PHE A 59 -7.17 -4.68 0.43
C PHE A 59 -8.41 -3.84 0.21
N THR A 60 -9.26 -4.23 -0.73
CA THR A 60 -10.59 -3.63 -0.88
C THR A 60 -11.64 -4.60 -0.39
N LEU A 61 -12.68 -4.07 0.23
CA LEU A 61 -13.92 -4.79 0.51
C LEU A 61 -15.05 -4.17 -0.30
N GLU A 62 -15.93 -5.01 -0.84
CA GLU A 62 -17.15 -4.58 -1.51
C GLU A 62 -18.32 -5.44 -1.02
N GLU A 63 -19.31 -4.79 -0.40
CA GLU A 63 -20.56 -5.46 -0.05
C GLU A 63 -21.41 -5.66 -1.31
N THR A 64 -21.70 -6.91 -1.63
CA THR A 64 -22.51 -7.29 -2.79
C THR A 64 -23.77 -8.03 -2.34
N ALA A 65 -24.72 -8.23 -3.26
CA ALA A 65 -25.91 -9.04 -3.00
C ALA A 65 -25.59 -10.50 -2.62
N ASN A 66 -24.38 -10.99 -2.95
CA ASN A 66 -23.95 -12.37 -2.71
C ASN A 66 -22.98 -12.49 -1.52
N GLY A 67 -22.75 -11.42 -0.75
CA GLY A 67 -21.81 -11.39 0.37
C GLY A 67 -20.70 -10.37 0.19
N LEU A 68 -19.67 -10.49 1.03
CA LEU A 68 -18.54 -9.57 1.09
C LEU A 68 -17.43 -10.05 0.15
N VAL A 69 -17.08 -9.25 -0.86
CA VAL A 69 -15.98 -9.57 -1.78
C VAL A 69 -14.75 -8.81 -1.36
N MET A 70 -13.64 -9.53 -1.15
CA MET A 70 -12.33 -8.94 -0.90
C MET A 70 -11.49 -9.04 -2.16
N THR A 71 -10.74 -7.99 -2.48
CA THR A 71 -9.58 -8.10 -3.38
C THR A 71 -8.31 -7.80 -2.61
N GLU A 72 -7.36 -8.73 -2.60
CA GLU A 72 -6.07 -8.55 -1.93
C GLU A 72 -5.06 -7.77 -2.77
N CYS A 73 -4.12 -7.08 -2.10
CA CYS A 73 -3.05 -6.33 -2.77
C CYS A 73 -2.16 -7.21 -3.65
N ALA A 74 -1.57 -8.24 -3.05
CA ALA A 74 -0.39 -8.93 -3.59
C ALA A 74 -0.68 -9.63 -4.92
N GLY A 75 -1.72 -10.46 -4.96
CA GLY A 75 -2.12 -11.18 -6.16
C GLY A 75 -3.19 -10.46 -7.00
N ARG A 76 -3.74 -9.33 -6.54
CA ARG A 76 -4.93 -8.70 -7.17
C ARG A 76 -6.07 -9.69 -7.42
N THR A 77 -6.18 -10.70 -6.55
CA THR A 77 -7.19 -11.74 -6.65
C THR A 77 -8.38 -11.40 -5.78
N SER A 78 -9.58 -11.68 -6.29
CA SER A 78 -10.83 -11.48 -5.56
C SER A 78 -11.33 -12.80 -4.98
N GLY A 79 -11.78 -12.76 -3.73
CA GLY A 79 -12.41 -13.88 -3.03
C GLY A 79 -13.67 -13.43 -2.32
N ILE A 80 -14.64 -14.34 -2.17
CA ILE A 80 -15.80 -14.10 -1.32
C ILE A 80 -15.39 -14.47 0.11
N LEU A 81 -15.62 -13.55 1.04
CA LEU A 81 -15.44 -13.76 2.46
C LEU A 81 -16.74 -14.25 3.09
N ASP A 82 -16.58 -15.13 4.08
CA ASP A 82 -17.70 -15.59 4.89
C ASP A 82 -17.90 -14.60 6.04
N ARG A 83 -19.10 -14.02 6.12
CA ARG A 83 -19.52 -13.12 7.20
C ARG A 83 -20.59 -13.80 8.05
N GLU A 84 -20.30 -13.97 9.33
CA GLU A 84 -21.26 -14.48 10.31
C GLU A 84 -21.34 -13.51 11.50
N ASN A 85 -22.50 -12.90 11.69
CA ASN A 85 -22.71 -11.83 12.67
C ASN A 85 -21.64 -10.72 12.54
N ASP A 86 -20.90 -10.48 13.61
CA ASP A 86 -19.83 -9.49 13.72
C ASP A 86 -18.45 -10.09 13.41
N SER A 87 -18.38 -11.15 12.61
CA SER A 87 -17.13 -11.81 12.24
C SER A 87 -16.98 -12.04 10.74
N ILE A 88 -15.75 -11.90 10.25
CA ILE A 88 -15.33 -12.14 8.87
C ILE A 88 -14.25 -13.22 8.87
N SER A 89 -14.40 -14.23 8.01
CA SER A 89 -13.39 -15.27 7.79
C SER A 89 -12.97 -15.35 6.31
N GLY A 90 -11.76 -15.89 6.07
CA GLY A 90 -11.14 -15.92 4.73
C GLY A 90 -10.08 -14.82 4.49
N LEU A 91 -9.82 -13.97 5.49
CA LEU A 91 -8.68 -13.04 5.49
C LEU A 91 -7.37 -13.77 5.88
N PRO A 92 -6.19 -13.25 5.51
CA PRO A 92 -4.89 -13.91 5.79
C PRO A 92 -4.64 -14.19 7.28
N VAL A 93 -5.12 -13.30 8.14
CA VAL A 93 -5.26 -13.51 9.59
C VAL A 93 -6.76 -13.61 9.83
N SER A 94 -7.25 -14.68 10.44
CA SER A 94 -8.70 -14.89 10.57
C SER A 94 -9.04 -15.80 11.75
N PRO A 95 -10.25 -15.68 12.34
CA PRO A 95 -11.31 -14.72 11.98
C PRO A 95 -11.06 -13.29 12.45
N PHE A 96 -11.55 -12.31 11.69
CA PHE A 96 -11.64 -10.91 12.10
C PHE A 96 -12.97 -10.66 12.83
N THR A 97 -12.92 -9.83 13.86
CA THR A 97 -14.07 -9.20 14.52
C THR A 97 -14.33 -7.85 13.86
N ILE A 98 -15.60 -7.57 13.58
CA ILE A 98 -16.07 -6.28 13.10
C ILE A 98 -16.36 -5.42 14.34
N GLU A 99 -15.57 -4.38 14.56
CA GLU A 99 -15.78 -3.43 15.67
C GLU A 99 -16.81 -2.38 15.25
N ASP A 100 -16.63 -1.84 14.04
CA ASP A 100 -17.59 -1.01 13.33
C ASP A 100 -17.38 -1.11 11.81
N ASN A 101 -18.01 -0.22 11.04
CA ASN A 101 -17.92 -0.20 9.59
C ASN A 101 -16.58 0.37 9.06
N ASP A 102 -15.68 0.82 9.94
CA ASP A 102 -14.39 1.44 9.62
C ASP A 102 -13.21 0.72 10.27
N THR A 103 -13.44 -0.23 11.18
CA THR A 103 -12.40 -0.92 11.97
C THR A 103 -12.66 -2.42 12.13
N LEU A 104 -11.61 -3.21 11.95
CA LEU A 104 -11.63 -4.67 12.13
C LEU A 104 -10.42 -5.08 12.97
N SER A 105 -10.55 -6.11 13.81
CA SER A 105 -9.42 -6.66 14.57
C SER A 105 -9.41 -8.19 14.59
N ALA A 106 -8.22 -8.79 14.64
CA ALA A 106 -8.02 -10.23 14.80
C ALA A 106 -6.82 -10.49 15.71
N THR A 107 -6.85 -11.62 16.40
CA THR A 107 -5.71 -12.09 17.19
C THR A 107 -5.64 -13.61 17.09
N ASP A 108 -4.48 -14.13 16.71
CA ASP A 108 -4.21 -15.55 16.59
C ASP A 108 -2.75 -15.88 16.97
N ASP A 109 -2.29 -17.09 16.63
CA ASP A 109 -0.91 -17.54 16.88
C ASP A 109 0.14 -16.79 16.02
N LEU A 110 -0.28 -16.12 14.94
CA LEU A 110 0.60 -15.29 14.10
C LEU A 110 0.78 -13.89 14.68
N GLY A 111 -0.20 -13.37 15.42
CA GLY A 111 -0.07 -12.09 16.11
C GLY A 111 -1.38 -11.33 16.25
N VAL A 112 -1.27 -10.01 16.32
CA VAL A 112 -2.41 -9.09 16.40
C VAL A 112 -2.53 -8.36 15.08
N ALA A 113 -3.71 -8.42 14.46
CA ALA A 113 -4.02 -7.67 13.25
C ALA A 113 -5.10 -6.63 13.53
N ASN A 114 -4.86 -5.39 13.10
CA ASN A 114 -5.83 -4.31 13.15
C ASN A 114 -5.97 -3.73 11.75
N ALA A 115 -7.20 -3.63 11.24
CA ALA A 115 -7.50 -3.02 9.96
C ALA A 115 -8.38 -1.79 10.14
N SER A 116 -8.08 -0.76 9.35
CA SER A 116 -8.85 0.49 9.31
C SER A 116 -9.18 0.86 7.87
N LYS A 117 -10.39 1.38 7.66
CA LYS A 117 -10.83 1.85 6.36
C LYS A 117 -10.18 3.21 6.06
N MET A 118 -9.59 3.27 4.87
CA MET A 118 -8.90 4.45 4.35
C MET A 118 -9.79 5.29 3.46
N ASP A 119 -10.68 4.65 2.68
CA ASP A 119 -11.54 5.30 1.71
C ASP A 119 -12.86 4.55 1.56
N LEU A 120 -13.95 5.26 1.27
CA LEU A 120 -15.27 4.69 1.00
C LEU A 120 -15.32 3.98 -0.37
N SER A 121 -14.41 4.36 -1.28
CA SER A 121 -14.29 3.70 -2.58
C SER A 121 -13.44 2.43 -2.48
N ALA A 122 -14.00 1.30 -2.92
CA ALA A 122 -13.28 0.03 -3.07
C ALA A 122 -12.36 0.05 -4.31
N ARG A 123 -11.34 0.92 -4.30
CA ARG A 123 -10.37 1.06 -5.40
C ARG A 123 -8.96 1.19 -4.85
N PHE A 124 -8.01 0.63 -5.60
CA PHE A 124 -6.59 0.81 -5.33
C PHE A 124 -6.10 2.06 -6.05
N ASP A 125 -5.74 3.08 -5.27
CA ASP A 125 -5.26 4.39 -5.72
C ASP A 125 -4.09 4.90 -4.86
N MET A 126 -3.24 3.98 -4.42
CA MET A 126 -2.19 4.20 -3.42
C MET A 126 -0.86 4.67 -4.04
N GLY A 127 -0.94 5.40 -5.16
CA GLY A 127 0.20 6.04 -5.83
C GLY A 127 0.41 5.62 -7.28
N SER A 128 1.64 5.77 -7.78
CA SER A 128 1.97 5.50 -9.18
C SER A 128 3.35 4.88 -9.38
N VAL A 129 3.53 4.18 -10.50
CA VAL A 129 4.84 3.69 -10.94
C VAL A 129 5.00 3.84 -12.45
N THR A 130 6.21 4.23 -12.87
CA THR A 130 6.62 4.23 -14.27
C THR A 130 7.78 3.26 -14.45
N LEU A 131 7.80 2.54 -15.56
CA LEU A 131 8.88 1.63 -15.94
C LEU A 131 9.29 1.92 -17.38
N SER A 132 10.58 2.00 -17.64
CA SER A 132 11.15 2.22 -18.97
C SER A 132 12.26 1.23 -19.23
N ALA A 133 12.10 0.42 -20.27
CA ALA A 133 13.13 -0.46 -20.81
C ALA A 133 12.90 -0.63 -22.31
N SER A 134 13.96 -0.91 -23.07
CA SER A 134 13.83 -1.06 -24.53
C SER A 134 12.85 -2.16 -24.96
N GLU A 135 12.76 -3.23 -24.17
CA GLU A 135 11.93 -4.40 -24.42
C GLU A 135 10.49 -4.24 -23.89
N LEU A 136 10.26 -3.31 -22.95
CA LEU A 136 8.95 -3.04 -22.36
C LEU A 136 8.29 -1.78 -22.93
N GLY A 137 9.07 -0.89 -23.54
CA GLY A 137 8.66 0.47 -23.83
C GLY A 137 8.56 1.31 -22.56
N ASN A 138 7.66 2.29 -22.58
CA ASN A 138 7.36 3.14 -21.42
C ASN A 138 6.00 2.76 -20.85
N LEU A 139 5.99 2.23 -19.64
CA LEU A 139 4.80 1.83 -18.92
C LEU A 139 4.51 2.83 -17.79
N ARG A 140 3.24 3.14 -17.56
CA ARG A 140 2.78 4.01 -16.47
C ARG A 140 1.52 3.44 -15.85
N PHE A 141 1.52 3.33 -14.53
CA PHE A 141 0.43 2.78 -13.73
C PHE A 141 0.10 3.75 -12.60
N SER A 142 -1.18 3.85 -12.24
CA SER A 142 -1.68 4.75 -11.18
C SER A 142 -2.74 4.10 -10.29
N ASP A 143 -3.10 2.86 -10.60
CA ASP A 143 -4.05 2.03 -9.86
C ASP A 143 -3.29 1.17 -8.84
N LEU A 144 -2.32 1.75 -8.12
CA LEU A 144 -1.44 0.98 -7.25
C LEU A 144 -2.12 0.55 -5.95
N CYS A 145 -1.74 -0.63 -5.49
CA CYS A 145 -1.97 -1.09 -4.15
C CYS A 145 -0.60 -1.24 -3.48
N VAL A 146 -0.46 -0.72 -2.26
CA VAL A 146 0.81 -0.74 -1.53
C VAL A 146 0.75 -1.70 -0.35
N LEU A 147 1.84 -2.42 -0.17
CA LEU A 147 2.11 -3.28 0.97
C LEU A 147 3.54 -3.01 1.47
N SER A 148 3.75 -3.17 2.77
CA SER A 148 5.07 -3.07 3.38
C SER A 148 5.27 -4.13 4.44
N SER A 149 6.52 -4.43 4.75
CA SER A 149 6.87 -5.26 5.88
C SER A 149 8.22 -4.87 6.42
N SER A 150 8.39 -4.92 7.73
CA SER A 150 9.68 -4.78 8.40
C SER A 150 9.93 -5.96 9.31
N ALA A 151 11.21 -6.30 9.50
CA ALA A 151 11.63 -7.31 10.46
C ALA A 151 12.73 -6.74 11.35
N SER A 152 12.58 -6.89 12.66
CA SER A 152 13.54 -6.41 13.65
C SER A 152 13.97 -7.48 14.64
N VAL A 153 15.21 -7.34 15.12
CA VAL A 153 15.82 -8.22 16.14
C VAL A 153 16.36 -7.35 17.25
N ILE A 154 15.87 -7.53 18.48
CA ILE A 154 16.28 -6.72 19.64
C ILE A 154 16.10 -5.21 19.35
N GLY A 155 14.99 -4.85 18.68
CA GLY A 155 14.63 -3.47 18.35
C GLY A 155 15.44 -2.84 17.20
N VAL A 156 16.31 -3.59 16.53
CA VAL A 156 17.04 -3.13 15.35
C VAL A 156 16.36 -3.69 14.10
N THR A 157 15.85 -2.81 13.23
CA THR A 157 15.34 -3.19 11.91
C THR A 157 16.47 -3.83 11.10
N THR A 158 16.25 -5.08 10.71
CA THR A 158 17.18 -5.87 9.89
C THR A 158 16.83 -5.81 8.42
N GLN A 159 15.55 -5.63 8.09
CA GLN A 159 15.05 -5.56 6.74
C GLN A 159 13.76 -4.76 6.69
N ASP A 160 13.67 -3.86 5.72
CA ASP A 160 12.44 -3.16 5.33
C ASP A 160 12.11 -3.48 3.89
N LYS A 161 10.83 -3.64 3.62
CA LYS A 161 10.27 -3.82 2.28
C LYS A 161 9.08 -2.89 2.08
N ILE A 162 9.00 -2.33 0.89
CA ILE A 162 7.80 -1.67 0.39
C ILE A 162 7.58 -2.12 -1.04
N ALA A 163 6.33 -2.43 -1.39
CA ALA A 163 5.99 -2.84 -2.74
C ALA A 163 4.69 -2.21 -3.20
N GLY A 164 4.65 -1.89 -4.49
CA GLY A 164 3.45 -1.56 -5.23
C GLY A 164 3.06 -2.73 -6.12
N THR A 165 1.77 -3.07 -6.16
CA THR A 165 1.20 -3.96 -7.16
C THR A 165 0.26 -3.20 -8.08
N THR A 166 0.15 -3.58 -9.35
CA THR A 166 -0.79 -3.09 -10.39
C THR A 166 -1.11 -4.24 -11.36
N LEU A 167 -1.88 -3.98 -12.42
CA LEU A 167 -2.14 -4.91 -13.51
C LEU A 167 -1.37 -4.50 -14.77
N TYR A 168 -0.46 -5.36 -15.23
CA TYR A 168 0.21 -5.23 -16.52
C TYR A 168 -0.33 -6.28 -17.48
N ASN A 169 -0.98 -5.85 -18.57
CA ASN A 169 -1.69 -6.73 -19.51
C ASN A 169 -2.69 -7.70 -18.84
N GLY A 170 -3.37 -7.24 -17.78
CA GLY A 170 -4.34 -8.04 -17.03
C GLY A 170 -3.74 -8.98 -15.97
N GLU A 171 -2.41 -9.08 -15.89
CA GLU A 171 -1.71 -9.89 -14.89
C GLU A 171 -1.12 -9.01 -13.78
N PRO A 172 -1.09 -9.47 -12.52
CA PRO A 172 -0.45 -8.74 -11.43
C PRO A 172 1.02 -8.44 -11.74
N LEU A 173 1.42 -7.19 -11.51
CA LEU A 173 2.80 -6.72 -11.56
C LEU A 173 3.18 -6.17 -10.20
N LEU A 174 4.14 -6.83 -9.56
CA LEU A 174 4.80 -6.39 -8.34
C LEU A 174 6.04 -5.55 -8.69
N VAL A 175 6.19 -4.43 -8.01
CA VAL A 175 7.42 -3.62 -7.95
C VAL A 175 7.79 -3.49 -6.48
N GLU A 176 8.86 -4.18 -6.07
CA GLU A 176 9.26 -4.27 -4.67
C GLU A 176 10.65 -3.69 -4.47
N VAL A 177 10.79 -2.86 -3.44
CA VAL A 177 12.06 -2.35 -2.92
C VAL A 177 12.34 -3.03 -1.59
N THR A 178 13.55 -3.56 -1.42
CA THR A 178 14.03 -4.15 -0.17
C THR A 178 15.34 -3.49 0.24
N VAL A 179 15.49 -3.12 1.51
CA VAL A 179 16.74 -2.60 2.08
C VAL A 179 17.07 -3.38 3.35
N ASN A 180 18.35 -3.67 3.57
CA ASN A 180 18.82 -4.13 4.87
C ASN A 180 18.95 -2.93 5.82
N GLY A 181 18.14 -2.90 6.86
CA GLY A 181 17.91 -1.71 7.68
C GLY A 181 16.61 -1.01 7.30
N ASN A 182 16.56 0.31 7.47
CA ASN A 182 15.34 1.08 7.21
C ASN A 182 15.39 1.75 5.83
N ILE A 183 14.28 1.72 5.10
CA ILE A 183 14.13 2.55 3.89
C ILE A 183 13.95 4.01 4.34
N ARG A 184 14.78 4.92 3.82
CA ARG A 184 14.77 6.34 4.14
C ARG A 184 15.14 7.17 2.91
N LYS A 185 14.86 8.47 2.96
CA LYS A 185 15.37 9.42 1.97
C LYS A 185 16.89 9.28 1.79
N GLY A 186 17.34 9.13 0.54
CA GLY A 186 18.76 8.94 0.23
C GLY A 186 18.98 8.13 -1.06
N THR A 187 20.25 7.87 -1.35
CA THR A 187 20.68 7.13 -2.53
C THR A 187 21.29 5.80 -2.12
N TYR A 188 20.83 4.72 -2.76
CA TYR A 188 21.23 3.34 -2.51
C TYR A 188 21.84 2.75 -3.78
N GLY A 189 22.91 1.96 -3.62
CA GLY A 189 23.35 1.07 -4.69
C GLY A 189 22.35 -0.07 -4.84
N LEU A 190 22.00 -0.41 -6.09
CA LEU A 190 21.16 -1.58 -6.37
C LEU A 190 22.02 -2.84 -6.44
N ALA A 191 21.56 -3.92 -5.82
CA ALA A 191 22.16 -5.25 -5.89
C ALA A 191 21.09 -6.33 -5.76
N ARG A 192 21.37 -7.54 -6.28
CA ARG A 192 20.42 -8.67 -6.15
C ARG A 192 20.28 -9.15 -4.71
N GLU A 193 21.38 -9.15 -4.00
CA GLU A 193 21.49 -9.52 -2.59
C GLU A 193 22.09 -8.31 -1.89
N PRO A 194 21.27 -7.35 -1.43
CA PRO A 194 21.77 -6.09 -0.93
C PRO A 194 22.56 -6.30 0.35
N GLY A 195 23.72 -5.65 0.46
CA GLY A 195 24.45 -5.46 1.70
C GLY A 195 23.88 -4.31 2.55
N SER A 196 24.64 -3.89 3.57
CA SER A 196 24.30 -2.70 4.33
C SER A 196 24.48 -1.45 3.46
N GLY A 197 23.45 -0.59 3.40
CA GLY A 197 23.46 0.62 2.57
C GLY A 197 23.14 0.38 1.08
N GLU A 198 22.75 -0.84 0.72
CA GLU A 198 22.27 -1.20 -0.62
C GLU A 198 20.77 -1.52 -0.59
N ALA A 199 20.17 -1.51 -1.77
CA ALA A 199 18.78 -1.89 -1.98
C ALA A 199 18.68 -2.97 -3.05
N SER A 200 17.63 -3.78 -2.98
CA SER A 200 17.18 -4.64 -4.08
C SER A 200 15.90 -4.06 -4.66
N LEU A 201 15.80 -4.05 -5.98
CA LEU A 201 14.57 -3.73 -6.70
C LEU A 201 14.16 -4.94 -7.55
N ARG A 202 12.97 -5.47 -7.25
CA ARG A 202 12.42 -6.67 -7.88
C ARG A 202 11.14 -6.33 -8.64
N LEU A 203 11.05 -6.86 -9.87
CA LEU A 203 9.81 -6.90 -10.65
C LEU A 203 9.34 -8.34 -10.78
N GLN A 204 8.04 -8.58 -10.61
CA GLN A 204 7.44 -9.89 -10.81
C GLN A 204 6.06 -9.77 -11.48
N SER A 205 5.89 -10.44 -12.62
CA SER A 205 4.62 -10.57 -13.35
C SER A 205 4.72 -11.62 -14.44
N GLN A 206 3.63 -12.35 -14.71
CA GLN A 206 3.55 -13.23 -15.88
C GLN A 206 3.70 -12.47 -17.19
N SER A 207 3.21 -11.22 -17.25
CA SER A 207 3.25 -10.36 -18.44
C SER A 207 4.66 -9.92 -18.85
N LEU A 208 5.65 -10.05 -17.97
CA LEU A 208 7.05 -9.79 -18.33
C LEU A 208 7.62 -10.87 -19.26
N LYS A 209 6.99 -12.05 -19.36
CA LYS A 209 7.52 -13.17 -20.16
C LYS A 209 7.63 -12.80 -21.64
N ALA A 210 6.69 -12.04 -22.18
CA ALA A 210 6.69 -11.63 -23.58
C ALA A 210 7.85 -10.69 -23.94
N GLY A 211 8.17 -9.71 -23.08
CA GLY A 211 9.24 -8.73 -23.34
C GLY A 211 10.62 -9.19 -22.86
N LEU A 212 10.70 -9.85 -21.69
CA LEU A 212 11.97 -10.12 -21.00
C LEU A 212 12.33 -11.61 -20.92
N ASN A 213 11.49 -12.48 -21.48
CA ASN A 213 11.61 -13.95 -21.41
C ASN A 213 11.72 -14.51 -19.96
N ARG A 214 11.15 -13.79 -18.99
CA ARG A 214 11.12 -14.16 -17.56
C ARG A 214 9.89 -13.57 -16.89
N THR A 215 9.48 -14.15 -15.77
CA THR A 215 8.35 -13.69 -14.97
C THR A 215 8.77 -12.93 -13.72
N GLU A 216 10.06 -12.96 -13.41
CA GLU A 216 10.67 -12.29 -12.26
C GLU A 216 12.07 -11.82 -12.63
N LEU A 217 12.46 -10.65 -12.13
CA LEU A 217 13.83 -10.16 -12.18
C LEU A 217 14.12 -9.27 -10.97
N THR A 218 15.37 -9.32 -10.54
CA THR A 218 15.95 -8.33 -9.62
C THR A 218 17.07 -7.60 -10.36
N LEU A 219 17.13 -6.27 -10.22
CA LEU A 219 18.20 -5.49 -10.83
C LEU A 219 19.56 -5.92 -10.27
N ALA A 220 20.51 -6.11 -11.18
CA ALA A 220 21.83 -6.64 -10.88
C ALA A 220 22.77 -5.56 -10.30
N SER A 221 22.63 -4.34 -10.80
CA SER A 221 23.37 -3.15 -10.37
C SER A 221 22.58 -1.89 -10.73
N GLY A 222 22.99 -0.74 -10.20
CA GLY A 222 22.37 0.55 -10.49
C GLY A 222 22.23 1.43 -9.28
N THR A 223 21.30 2.37 -9.35
CA THR A 223 21.01 3.34 -8.30
C THR A 223 19.50 3.38 -8.03
N LEU A 224 19.15 3.40 -6.76
CA LEU A 224 17.82 3.76 -6.27
C LEU A 224 17.95 5.07 -5.49
N ASN A 225 17.09 6.03 -5.79
CA ASN A 225 17.06 7.32 -5.13
C ASN A 225 15.69 7.56 -4.52
N ILE A 226 15.62 7.55 -3.19
CA ILE A 226 14.43 7.93 -2.43
C ILE A 226 14.46 9.45 -2.30
N THR A 227 13.62 10.15 -3.07
CA THR A 227 13.57 11.62 -3.12
C THR A 227 12.67 12.21 -2.04
N GLU A 228 11.66 11.46 -1.62
CA GLU A 228 10.71 11.83 -0.58
C GLU A 228 10.42 10.63 0.33
N ASP A 229 10.44 10.88 1.64
CA ASP A 229 10.05 9.94 2.69
C ASP A 229 9.20 10.73 3.69
N GLY A 230 8.01 11.12 3.23
CA GLY A 230 7.05 11.93 3.95
C GLY A 230 6.27 11.13 4.99
N VAL A 231 5.21 11.75 5.53
CA VAL A 231 4.28 11.07 6.42
C VAL A 231 3.39 10.12 5.62
N VAL A 232 2.86 10.59 4.49
CA VAL A 232 1.91 9.84 3.67
C VAL A 232 2.58 9.24 2.45
N TRP A 233 3.56 9.91 1.83
CA TRP A 233 4.15 9.45 0.58
C TRP A 233 5.62 9.07 0.70
N MET A 234 5.99 8.00 0.01
CA MET A 234 7.37 7.67 -0.32
C MET A 234 7.54 7.75 -1.83
N LYS A 235 8.51 8.55 -2.29
CA LYS A 235 8.75 8.78 -3.71
C LYS A 235 10.21 8.51 -4.04
N GLY A 236 10.44 8.00 -5.24
CA GLY A 236 11.78 7.77 -5.71
C GLY A 236 11.87 7.48 -7.19
N ASP A 237 13.11 7.36 -7.62
CA ASP A 237 13.49 6.99 -8.97
C ASP A 237 14.59 5.93 -8.92
N PHE A 238 14.70 5.16 -9.98
CA PHE A 238 15.76 4.17 -10.11
C PHE A 238 16.23 4.06 -11.55
N ASP A 239 17.50 3.70 -11.68
CA ASP A 239 18.15 3.35 -12.93
C ASP A 239 19.06 2.15 -12.65
N GLY A 240 18.82 1.02 -13.31
CA GLY A 240 19.64 -0.16 -13.08
C GLY A 240 19.68 -1.12 -14.25
N ILE A 241 20.52 -2.14 -14.08
CA ILE A 241 20.83 -3.14 -15.09
C ILE A 241 20.09 -4.42 -14.77
N MET A 242 19.25 -4.88 -15.69
CA MET A 242 18.59 -6.17 -15.61
C MET A 242 19.59 -7.33 -15.74
N PRO A 243 19.25 -8.55 -15.32
CA PRO A 243 20.16 -9.70 -15.42
C PRO A 243 20.62 -10.06 -16.84
N ASN A 244 19.94 -9.58 -17.88
CA ASN A 244 20.32 -9.76 -19.28
C ASN A 244 21.31 -8.68 -19.79
N GLY A 245 21.68 -7.71 -18.95
CA GLY A 245 22.60 -6.62 -19.28
C GLY A 245 21.93 -5.35 -19.81
N ASN A 246 20.62 -5.34 -20.03
CA ASN A 246 19.88 -4.18 -20.52
C ASN A 246 19.43 -3.28 -19.37
N SER A 247 19.25 -1.99 -19.64
CA SER A 247 18.80 -1.01 -18.65
C SER A 247 17.30 -1.06 -18.40
N LEU A 248 16.92 -0.86 -17.15
CA LEU A 248 15.56 -0.57 -16.71
C LEU A 248 15.62 0.65 -15.79
N SER A 249 14.80 1.64 -16.05
CA SER A 249 14.62 2.79 -15.17
C SER A 249 13.15 3.02 -14.86
N GLY A 250 12.88 3.83 -13.84
CA GLY A 250 11.51 4.10 -13.44
C GLY A 250 11.41 5.11 -12.31
N THR A 251 10.19 5.51 -12.03
CA THR A 251 9.83 6.34 -10.87
C THR A 251 8.70 5.66 -10.12
N PHE A 252 8.62 5.89 -8.82
CA PHE A 252 7.51 5.42 -8.01
C PHE A 252 7.09 6.48 -6.99
N GLU A 253 5.82 6.40 -6.63
CA GLU A 253 5.17 7.12 -5.54
C GLU A 253 4.27 6.10 -4.86
N PHE A 254 4.56 5.77 -3.62
CA PHE A 254 3.81 4.80 -2.82
C PHE A 254 3.25 5.50 -1.59
N GLU A 255 1.96 5.30 -1.34
CA GLU A 255 1.38 5.71 -0.06
C GLU A 255 1.92 4.82 1.06
N LYS A 256 2.55 5.44 2.05
CA LYS A 256 3.12 4.75 3.19
C LYS A 256 1.99 4.14 4.04
N PRO A 257 2.09 2.85 4.36
CA PRO A 257 1.25 2.24 5.35
C PRO A 257 1.36 2.88 6.74
#